data_AF-A0AAU0MQ50-F1
#
_entry.id   AF-A0AAU0MQ50-F1
#
_cell.length_a   1.000
_cell.length_b   1.000
_cell.length_c   1.000
_cell.angle_alpha   90.00
_cell.angle_beta   90.00
_cell.angle_gamma   90.00
#
_symmetry.space_group_name_H-M   'P 1'
#
loop_
_entity.id
_entity.type
_entity.pdbx_description
1 polymer ?
#
loop_
_entity_poly.entity_id
_entity_poly.type
_entity_poly.pdbx_seq_one_letter_code
_entity_poly.pdbx_strand_id
1 'polypeptide(L)'
;MTGVRSKTVGLRTGLIILAIISAIALILIWRPGSLSKVEPTQASIQAGSLNEALNDAATQAYLTLLQTVSPGTATTLDAEATAMIANGKEADALAELVLRSILTELKRGAFEFKQAPTEHYDKLIAHSATALTRLRRENSTWCNGPRIAEFLEFNEDALIPDLLARYPYGSESYNWAMRFGELYLDAVQAAREAPVRRPGPSAFDKRWLQQTGLALGSNDWTLGLQIAAFSQAEGQGYAQMQEAISGIDVCELGLAAAQVSGSLPEQVRGVIWGDLLPELFHGNTPYVLWRVNDYFFLD
;
A
#
# COMPACT_ATOMS: atom_id res chain seq x y z
N MET A 1 -3.59 14.77 40.75
CA MET A 1 -2.95 13.87 39.78
C MET A 1 -3.94 12.79 39.39
N THR A 2 -4.44 12.81 38.16
CA THR A 2 -5.03 11.66 37.43
C THR A 2 -5.25 12.14 36.00
N GLY A 3 -4.48 11.62 35.05
CA GLY A 3 -4.44 12.17 33.69
C GLY A 3 -5.61 11.70 32.82
N VAL A 4 -6.14 12.59 31.99
CA VAL A 4 -7.11 12.24 30.93
C VAL A 4 -6.40 11.39 29.88
N ARG A 5 -6.47 10.06 30.02
CA ARG A 5 -5.99 9.08 29.05
C ARG A 5 -7.15 8.43 28.29
N SER A 6 -7.58 9.08 27.22
CA SER A 6 -7.91 8.37 25.98
C SER A 6 -7.69 9.30 24.78
N LYS A 7 -6.65 9.02 23.99
CA LYS A 7 -6.35 9.64 22.68
C LYS A 7 -6.22 8.53 21.62
N THR A 8 -6.92 7.41 21.82
CA THR A 8 -6.37 6.08 21.56
C THR A 8 -7.05 5.31 20.41
N VAL A 9 -7.79 5.98 19.52
CA VAL A 9 -8.66 5.30 18.51
C VAL A 9 -8.49 5.82 17.07
N GLY A 10 -7.93 7.02 16.85
CA GLY A 10 -8.05 7.70 15.55
C GLY A 10 -6.87 7.74 14.55
N LEU A 11 -5.68 7.16 14.67
CA LEU A 11 -5.11 6.08 15.48
C LEU A 11 -5.61 4.64 15.23
N ARG A 12 -6.21 4.36 14.07
CA ARG A 12 -6.31 2.97 13.54
C ARG A 12 -6.53 2.79 12.04
N THR A 13 -6.95 3.81 11.27
CA THR A 13 -7.74 3.56 10.03
C THR A 13 -7.22 4.19 8.72
N GLY A 14 -6.01 4.75 8.65
CA GLY A 14 -5.30 5.06 7.37
C GLY A 14 -4.21 4.04 7.05
N LEU A 15 -3.92 3.20 8.05
CA LEU A 15 -3.55 1.81 7.88
C LEU A 15 -4.48 1.11 6.85
N ILE A 16 -5.76 1.50 6.63
CA ILE A 16 -6.58 1.04 5.48
C ILE A 16 -5.96 1.44 4.16
N ILE A 17 -5.68 2.74 4.02
CA ILE A 17 -5.42 3.33 2.71
C ILE A 17 -4.05 2.85 2.18
N LEU A 18 -3.20 2.33 3.08
CA LEU A 18 -2.09 1.45 2.72
C LEU A 18 -2.39 -0.05 2.71
N ALA A 19 -3.22 -0.62 3.59
CA ALA A 19 -3.58 -2.04 3.56
C ALA A 19 -4.31 -2.47 2.27
N ILE A 20 -4.80 -1.54 1.44
CA ILE A 20 -5.30 -1.84 0.08
C ILE A 20 -4.23 -1.73 -1.01
N ILE A 21 -3.31 -0.75 -0.92
CA ILE A 21 -2.09 -0.77 -1.76
C ILE A 21 -1.32 -2.07 -1.45
N SER A 22 -1.25 -2.42 -0.18
CA SER A 22 -0.74 -3.67 0.39
C SER A 22 -1.83 -4.74 0.59
N ALA A 23 -2.88 -4.76 -0.25
CA ALA A 23 -3.69 -5.96 -0.52
C ALA A 23 -3.18 -6.75 -1.74
N ILE A 24 -2.10 -6.27 -2.37
CA ILE A 24 -1.09 -7.06 -3.11
C ILE A 24 -1.71 -8.17 -3.97
N ALA A 25 -2.60 -7.86 -4.92
CA ALA A 25 -3.01 -8.71 -6.05
C ALA A 25 -3.27 -10.24 -5.81
N LEU A 26 -3.58 -10.72 -4.61
CA LEU A 26 -3.29 -12.13 -4.22
C LEU A 26 -4.45 -13.12 -4.31
N ILE A 27 -5.67 -12.65 -4.54
CA ILE A 27 -6.79 -13.24 -3.80
C ILE A 27 -7.68 -14.12 -4.70
N LEU A 28 -7.21 -15.37 -4.81
CA LEU A 28 -7.83 -16.59 -5.36
C LEU A 28 -7.33 -17.04 -6.75
N ILE A 29 -6.40 -17.99 -6.71
CA ILE A 29 -6.36 -19.06 -7.72
C ILE A 29 -7.62 -19.91 -7.53
N TRP A 30 -8.49 -19.97 -8.55
CA TRP A 30 -9.40 -21.11 -8.71
C TRP A 30 -9.39 -21.64 -10.15
N ARG A 31 -8.36 -22.43 -10.45
CA ARG A 31 -8.43 -23.42 -11.52
C ARG A 31 -9.04 -24.71 -10.94
N PRO A 32 -10.22 -25.16 -11.38
CA PRO A 32 -10.72 -26.49 -11.05
C PRO A 32 -9.94 -27.53 -11.89
N GLY A 33 -8.77 -27.94 -11.40
CA GLY A 33 -7.93 -28.94 -12.08
C GLY A 33 -6.71 -29.33 -11.26
N SER A 34 -6.55 -30.65 -11.07
CA SER A 34 -5.46 -31.32 -10.32
C SER A 34 -5.17 -30.79 -8.90
N LEU A 35 -5.65 -31.54 -7.91
CA LEU A 35 -5.03 -31.55 -6.58
C LEU A 35 -3.63 -32.17 -6.67
N SER A 36 -2.62 -31.33 -6.87
CA SER A 36 -1.41 -31.47 -6.08
C SER A 36 -1.55 -30.55 -4.88
N LYS A 37 -1.35 -31.07 -3.67
CA LYS A 37 -0.80 -30.21 -2.62
C LYS A 37 0.51 -29.66 -3.18
N VAL A 38 0.67 -28.34 -3.21
CA VAL A 38 1.99 -27.80 -2.87
C VAL A 38 2.06 -27.98 -1.36
N GLU A 39 2.58 -29.12 -0.94
CA GLU A 39 2.97 -29.36 0.44
C GLU A 39 4.05 -28.30 0.75
N PRO A 40 4.01 -27.61 1.91
CA PRO A 40 5.03 -26.60 2.22
C PRO A 40 6.40 -27.26 2.05
N THR A 41 7.29 -26.61 1.29
CA THR A 41 8.51 -27.24 0.81
C THR A 41 9.50 -27.41 1.96
N GLN A 42 9.34 -28.48 2.74
CA GLN A 42 10.21 -28.90 3.85
C GLN A 42 11.60 -29.38 3.38
N ALA A 43 12.08 -28.86 2.24
CA ALA A 43 13.48 -28.92 1.89
C ALA A 43 14.22 -27.95 2.81
N SER A 44 14.95 -28.51 3.79
CA SER A 44 15.90 -27.74 4.60
C SER A 44 16.83 -26.96 3.67
N ILE A 45 16.74 -25.64 3.68
CA ILE A 45 17.42 -24.80 2.70
C ILE A 45 18.93 -24.83 2.98
N GLN A 46 19.68 -25.57 2.16
CA GLN A 46 21.14 -25.60 2.18
C GLN A 46 21.73 -24.40 1.41
N ALA A 47 21.28 -23.20 1.75
CA ALA A 47 21.81 -21.94 1.27
C ALA A 47 22.90 -21.43 2.22
N GLY A 48 23.89 -20.70 1.68
CA GLY A 48 24.84 -19.92 2.47
C GLY A 48 24.41 -18.46 2.65
N SER A 49 23.39 -17.99 1.92
CA SER A 49 22.97 -16.59 1.88
C SER A 49 21.47 -16.40 1.60
N LEU A 50 20.94 -15.21 1.89
CA LEU A 50 19.54 -14.84 1.57
C LEU A 50 19.23 -14.98 0.07
N ASN A 51 20.17 -14.65 -0.81
CA ASN A 51 19.97 -14.68 -2.26
C ASN A 51 19.91 -16.11 -2.83
N GLU A 52 20.60 -17.07 -2.21
CA GLU A 52 20.48 -18.48 -2.58
C GLU A 52 19.19 -19.10 -2.04
N ALA A 53 18.70 -18.61 -0.89
CA ALA A 53 17.45 -19.06 -0.29
C ALA A 53 16.20 -18.51 -1.01
N LEU A 54 16.22 -17.24 -1.44
CA LEU A 54 15.13 -16.57 -2.16
C LEU A 54 15.61 -16.12 -3.56
N ASN A 55 15.71 -17.10 -4.46
CA ASN A 55 16.37 -16.97 -5.76
C ASN A 55 15.47 -16.49 -6.93
N ASP A 56 14.21 -16.14 -6.67
CA ASP A 56 13.32 -15.58 -7.69
C ASP A 56 13.75 -14.17 -8.16
N ALA A 57 13.42 -13.84 -9.40
CA ALA A 57 13.84 -12.59 -10.02
C ALA A 57 13.27 -11.32 -9.37
N ALA A 58 12.10 -11.39 -8.71
CA ALA A 58 11.46 -10.22 -8.11
C ALA A 58 12.12 -9.87 -6.77
N THR A 59 12.40 -10.87 -5.93
CA THR A 59 13.19 -10.69 -4.70
C THR A 59 14.61 -10.25 -5.02
N GLN A 60 15.27 -10.88 -6.00
CA GLN A 60 16.63 -10.50 -6.38
C GLN A 60 16.72 -9.06 -6.92
N ALA A 61 15.73 -8.59 -7.69
CA ALA A 61 15.66 -7.19 -8.13
C ALA A 61 15.50 -6.23 -6.93
N TYR A 62 14.55 -6.51 -6.03
CA TYR A 62 14.34 -5.70 -4.83
C TYR A 62 15.58 -5.65 -3.92
N LEU A 63 16.21 -6.79 -3.61
CA LEU A 63 17.38 -6.85 -2.73
C LEU A 63 18.59 -6.11 -3.33
N THR A 64 18.79 -6.21 -4.66
CA THR A 64 19.84 -5.46 -5.38
C THR A 64 19.62 -3.94 -5.27
N LEU A 65 18.38 -3.49 -5.45
CA LEU A 65 18.03 -2.07 -5.32
C LEU A 65 18.08 -1.61 -3.85
N LEU A 66 17.69 -2.45 -2.90
CA LEU A 66 17.81 -2.19 -1.46
C LEU A 66 19.26 -2.02 -1.03
N GLN A 67 20.21 -2.81 -1.54
CA GLN A 67 21.64 -2.61 -1.29
C GLN A 67 22.14 -1.24 -1.77
N THR A 68 21.58 -0.71 -2.86
CA THR A 68 21.94 0.60 -3.44
C THR A 68 21.30 1.76 -2.67
N VAL A 69 19.99 1.68 -2.41
CA VAL A 69 19.19 2.75 -1.81
C VAL A 69 19.24 2.73 -0.27
N SER A 70 19.54 1.58 0.33
CA SER A 70 19.59 1.37 1.77
C SER A 70 20.60 0.29 2.20
N PRO A 71 21.92 0.53 2.01
CA PRO A 71 22.95 -0.44 2.40
C PRO A 71 22.89 -0.82 3.89
N GLY A 72 22.43 0.09 4.76
CA GLY A 72 22.18 -0.20 6.18
C GLY A 72 21.08 -1.25 6.39
N THR A 73 19.88 -1.03 5.82
CA THR A 73 18.77 -1.99 5.93
C THR A 73 19.12 -3.31 5.25
N ALA A 74 19.80 -3.29 4.10
CA ALA A 74 20.28 -4.50 3.43
C ALA A 74 21.26 -5.31 4.30
N THR A 75 22.18 -4.64 5.02
CA THR A 75 23.13 -5.30 5.93
C THR A 75 22.40 -5.92 7.13
N THR A 76 21.41 -5.23 7.70
CA THR A 76 20.58 -5.78 8.80
C THR A 76 19.77 -6.99 8.33
N LEU A 77 19.11 -6.87 7.16
CA LEU A 77 18.32 -7.91 6.53
C LEU A 77 19.14 -9.18 6.24
N ASP A 78 20.35 -9.04 5.68
CA ASP A 78 21.25 -10.16 5.38
C ASP A 78 21.79 -10.82 6.66
N ALA A 79 22.10 -10.05 7.70
CA ALA A 79 22.53 -10.59 8.99
C ALA A 79 21.40 -11.38 9.71
N GLU A 80 20.17 -10.85 9.71
CA GLU A 80 19.01 -11.53 10.27
C GLU A 80 18.64 -12.78 9.45
N ALA A 81 18.66 -12.69 8.12
CA ALA A 81 18.45 -13.83 7.23
C ALA A 81 19.51 -14.93 7.43
N THR A 82 20.79 -14.57 7.55
CA THR A 82 21.88 -15.50 7.84
C THR A 82 21.65 -16.23 9.17
N ALA A 83 21.22 -15.51 10.22
CA ALA A 83 20.86 -16.12 11.49
C ALA A 83 19.64 -17.05 11.37
N MET A 84 18.64 -16.70 10.54
CA MET A 84 17.47 -17.56 10.29
C MET A 84 17.82 -18.82 9.50
N ILE A 85 18.65 -18.72 8.45
CA ILE A 85 19.16 -19.86 7.67
C ILE A 85 19.98 -20.81 8.57
N ALA A 86 20.88 -20.27 9.40
CA ALA A 86 21.66 -21.07 10.36
C ALA A 86 20.80 -21.79 11.42
N ASN A 87 19.58 -21.29 11.69
CA ASN A 87 18.58 -21.94 12.55
C ASN A 87 17.56 -22.80 11.75
N GLY A 88 17.83 -23.10 10.48
CA GLY A 88 17.02 -24.00 9.66
C GLY A 88 15.64 -23.46 9.28
N LYS A 89 15.48 -22.14 9.14
CA LYS A 89 14.21 -21.53 8.72
C LYS A 89 13.90 -21.78 7.25
N GLU A 90 12.63 -22.00 6.94
CA GLU A 90 12.09 -22.23 5.60
C GLU A 90 11.88 -20.91 4.82
N ALA A 91 11.66 -21.01 3.50
CA ALA A 91 11.62 -19.86 2.60
C ALA A 91 10.57 -18.82 2.98
N ASP A 92 9.37 -19.24 3.40
CA ASP A 92 8.29 -18.32 3.79
C ASP A 92 8.67 -17.44 5.00
N ALA A 93 9.51 -17.94 5.92
CA ALA A 93 9.98 -17.14 7.05
C ALA A 93 11.02 -16.08 6.62
N LEU A 94 11.84 -16.38 5.62
CA LEU A 94 12.76 -15.42 5.01
C LEU A 94 12.00 -14.40 4.14
N ALA A 95 10.95 -14.85 3.44
CA ALA A 95 10.02 -13.98 2.72
C ALA A 95 9.30 -13.01 3.66
N GLU A 96 8.94 -13.43 4.88
CA GLU A 96 8.36 -12.56 5.93
C GLU A 96 9.32 -11.44 6.31
N LEU A 97 10.60 -11.76 6.53
CA LEU A 97 11.65 -10.80 6.84
C LEU A 97 11.85 -9.79 5.69
N VAL A 98 11.82 -10.26 4.43
CA VAL A 98 11.90 -9.41 3.25
C VAL A 98 10.68 -8.49 3.11
N LEU A 99 9.45 -8.98 3.30
CA LEU A 99 8.25 -8.14 3.29
C LEU A 99 8.24 -7.09 4.42
N ARG A 100 8.72 -7.45 5.61
CA ARG A 100 8.94 -6.50 6.72
C ARG A 100 9.93 -5.39 6.35
N SER A 101 10.95 -5.68 5.54
CA SER A 101 11.88 -4.65 5.05
C SER A 101 11.20 -3.64 4.12
N ILE A 102 10.23 -4.06 3.29
CA ILE A 102 9.46 -3.14 2.43
C ILE A 102 8.68 -2.15 3.29
N LEU A 103 7.92 -2.62 4.29
CA LEU A 103 7.15 -1.73 5.18
C LEU A 103 8.04 -0.78 5.99
N THR A 104 9.23 -1.25 6.37
CA THR A 104 10.26 -0.44 7.04
C THR A 104 10.76 0.67 6.13
N GLU A 105 11.09 0.36 4.87
CA GLU A 105 11.55 1.35 3.90
C GLU A 105 10.46 2.37 3.53
N LEU A 106 9.20 1.94 3.35
CA LEU A 106 8.06 2.82 3.08
C LEU A 106 7.95 3.96 4.13
N LYS A 107 8.00 3.59 5.42
CA LYS A 107 7.95 4.54 6.54
C LYS A 107 9.17 5.45 6.60
N ARG A 108 10.34 4.91 6.26
CA ARG A 108 11.65 5.55 6.43
C ARG A 108 11.98 6.54 5.32
N GLY A 109 11.74 6.18 4.06
CA GLY A 109 12.03 7.00 2.88
C GLY A 109 10.90 7.95 2.47
N ALA A 110 9.81 8.03 3.25
CA ALA A 110 8.61 8.82 2.91
C ALA A 110 8.93 10.31 2.62
N PHE A 111 9.85 10.91 3.35
CA PHE A 111 10.22 12.32 3.19
C PHE A 111 11.11 12.57 1.95
N GLU A 112 11.95 11.61 1.55
CA GLU A 112 12.57 11.64 0.22
C GLU A 112 11.53 11.42 -0.87
N PHE A 113 10.63 10.43 -0.73
CA PHE A 113 9.59 10.12 -1.71
C PHE A 113 8.71 11.34 -2.07
N LYS A 114 8.47 12.26 -1.13
CA LYS A 114 7.81 13.58 -1.36
C LYS A 114 8.45 14.43 -2.48
N GLN A 115 9.71 14.16 -2.82
CA GLN A 115 10.51 14.87 -3.82
C GLN A 115 10.78 14.03 -5.09
N ALA A 116 10.23 12.82 -5.22
CA ALA A 116 10.38 12.01 -6.43
C ALA A 116 9.73 12.69 -7.66
N PRO A 117 10.27 12.51 -8.88
CA PRO A 117 9.61 12.93 -10.12
C PRO A 117 8.22 12.29 -10.27
N THR A 118 7.28 13.02 -10.88
CA THR A 118 5.84 12.65 -10.88
C THR A 118 5.58 11.28 -11.52
N GLU A 119 6.37 10.91 -12.52
CA GLU A 119 6.29 9.60 -13.17
C GLU A 119 6.41 8.42 -12.19
N HIS A 120 7.11 8.56 -11.06
CA HIS A 120 7.22 7.48 -10.07
C HIS A 120 5.93 7.31 -9.26
N TYR A 121 5.18 8.40 -9.03
CA TYR A 121 3.84 8.31 -8.48
C TYR A 121 2.91 7.62 -9.48
N ASP A 122 2.99 8.00 -10.76
CA ASP A 122 2.21 7.38 -11.83
C ASP A 122 2.51 5.87 -11.98
N LYS A 123 3.80 5.46 -11.93
CA LYS A 123 4.23 4.04 -11.91
C LYS A 123 3.58 3.27 -10.75
N LEU A 124 3.61 3.81 -9.53
CA LEU A 124 3.09 3.15 -8.32
C LEU A 124 1.55 3.10 -8.29
N ILE A 125 0.87 4.16 -8.71
CA ILE A 125 -0.59 4.20 -8.83
C ILE A 125 -1.06 3.24 -9.93
N ALA A 126 -0.35 3.16 -11.07
CA ALA A 126 -0.65 2.19 -12.12
C ALA A 126 -0.44 0.74 -11.65
N HIS A 127 0.67 0.44 -10.96
CA HIS A 127 0.93 -0.88 -10.38
C HIS A 127 -0.17 -1.27 -9.37
N SER A 128 -0.59 -0.32 -8.52
CA SER A 128 -1.74 -0.46 -7.61
C SER A 128 -3.05 -0.77 -8.35
N ALA A 129 -3.35 -0.05 -9.42
CA ALA A 129 -4.55 -0.26 -10.23
C ALA A 129 -4.60 -1.67 -10.86
N THR A 130 -3.47 -2.32 -11.16
CA THR A 130 -3.48 -3.72 -11.65
C THR A 130 -4.03 -4.69 -10.59
N ALA A 131 -3.64 -4.52 -9.33
CA ALA A 131 -4.13 -5.33 -8.21
C ALA A 131 -5.64 -5.14 -7.99
N LEU A 132 -6.11 -3.89 -7.99
CA LEU A 132 -7.52 -3.57 -7.79
C LEU A 132 -8.40 -4.04 -8.95
N THR A 133 -7.91 -3.92 -10.19
CA THR A 133 -8.61 -4.44 -11.40
C THR A 133 -8.82 -5.94 -11.29
N ARG A 134 -7.80 -6.67 -10.82
CA ARG A 134 -7.86 -8.10 -10.54
C ARG A 134 -8.89 -8.42 -9.46
N LEU A 135 -8.77 -7.78 -8.28
CA LEU A 135 -9.63 -8.05 -7.12
C LEU A 135 -11.12 -7.83 -7.45
N ARG A 136 -11.46 -6.77 -8.21
CA ARG A 136 -12.84 -6.54 -8.66
C ARG A 136 -13.31 -7.59 -9.67
N ARG A 137 -12.46 -7.98 -10.64
CA ARG A 137 -12.77 -9.06 -11.60
C ARG A 137 -13.02 -10.40 -10.92
N GLU A 138 -12.31 -10.67 -9.82
CA GLU A 138 -12.43 -11.89 -9.01
C GLU A 138 -13.53 -11.80 -7.94
N ASN A 139 -14.28 -10.69 -7.88
CA ASN A 139 -15.32 -10.40 -6.88
C ASN A 139 -14.83 -10.67 -5.44
N SER A 140 -13.60 -10.24 -5.15
CA SER A 140 -12.91 -10.55 -3.90
C SER A 140 -13.59 -9.87 -2.71
N THR A 141 -13.73 -10.58 -1.60
CA THR A 141 -14.26 -10.04 -0.33
C THR A 141 -13.41 -8.91 0.25
N TRP A 142 -12.24 -8.63 -0.32
CA TRP A 142 -11.34 -7.54 0.03
C TRP A 142 -11.66 -6.22 -0.67
N CYS A 143 -12.57 -6.24 -1.65
CA CYS A 143 -13.23 -5.01 -2.12
C CYS A 143 -14.22 -4.49 -1.07
N ASN A 144 -14.71 -5.32 -0.13
CA ASN A 144 -15.67 -4.90 0.90
C ASN A 144 -14.99 -4.08 2.02
N GLY A 145 -15.40 -2.82 2.20
CA GLY A 145 -14.93 -1.92 3.26
C GLY A 145 -14.84 -2.54 4.68
N PRO A 146 -15.87 -3.27 5.18
CA PRO A 146 -15.82 -3.93 6.48
C PRO A 146 -14.68 -4.94 6.64
N ARG A 147 -14.38 -5.71 5.59
CA ARG A 147 -13.32 -6.73 5.65
C ARG A 147 -11.95 -6.10 5.77
N ILE A 148 -11.73 -4.96 5.11
CA ILE A 148 -10.49 -4.19 5.30
C ILE A 148 -10.48 -3.55 6.70
N ALA A 149 -11.61 -3.07 7.21
CA ALA A 149 -11.70 -2.53 8.57
C ALA A 149 -11.34 -3.56 9.65
N GLU A 150 -11.69 -4.84 9.48
CA GLU A 150 -11.22 -5.94 10.33
C GLU A 150 -9.69 -6.09 10.28
N PHE A 151 -9.06 -5.95 9.11
CA PHE A 151 -7.60 -6.10 8.98
C PHE A 151 -6.78 -5.01 9.68
N LEU A 152 -7.38 -3.88 10.04
CA LEU A 152 -6.77 -2.83 10.87
C LEU A 152 -6.62 -3.22 12.33
N GLU A 153 -7.38 -4.21 12.79
CA GLU A 153 -7.37 -4.58 14.19
C GLU A 153 -6.10 -5.35 14.55
N PHE A 154 -5.43 -5.94 13.55
CA PHE A 154 -4.11 -6.55 13.64
C PHE A 154 -2.98 -5.52 13.67
N ASN A 155 -1.91 -5.84 14.39
CA ASN A 155 -0.60 -5.25 14.21
C ASN A 155 0.15 -5.91 13.04
N GLU A 156 1.20 -5.25 12.56
CA GLU A 156 2.07 -5.76 11.48
C GLU A 156 2.63 -7.15 11.78
N ASP A 157 2.89 -7.47 13.06
CA ASP A 157 3.42 -8.78 13.45
C ASP A 157 2.41 -9.93 13.35
N ALA A 158 1.10 -9.64 13.30
CA ALA A 158 0.07 -10.62 13.01
C ALA A 158 -0.32 -10.62 11.52
N LEU A 159 -0.31 -9.45 10.88
CA LEU A 159 -0.74 -9.27 9.50
C LEU A 159 0.19 -9.97 8.49
N ILE A 160 1.51 -9.83 8.60
CA ILE A 160 2.45 -10.35 7.59
C ILE A 160 2.50 -11.90 7.60
N PRO A 161 2.53 -12.59 8.76
CA PRO A 161 2.39 -14.05 8.79
C PRO A 161 1.03 -14.53 8.27
N ASP A 162 -0.08 -13.83 8.57
CA ASP A 162 -1.43 -14.18 8.10
C ASP A 162 -1.60 -13.97 6.57
N LEU A 163 -0.85 -13.02 5.99
CA LEU A 163 -0.72 -12.89 4.54
C LEU A 163 0.09 -14.05 3.96
N LEU A 164 1.33 -14.28 4.40
CA LEU A 164 2.20 -15.34 3.83
C LEU A 164 1.64 -16.76 3.99
N ALA A 165 0.96 -17.06 5.11
CA ALA A 165 0.30 -18.35 5.31
C ALA A 165 -0.81 -18.65 4.28
N ARG A 166 -1.33 -17.63 3.59
CA ARG A 166 -2.26 -17.75 2.45
C ARG A 166 -1.55 -17.63 1.10
N TYR A 167 -0.43 -16.91 1.10
CA TYR A 167 0.18 -16.28 -0.06
C TYR A 167 1.70 -16.48 -0.05
N PRO A 168 2.19 -17.73 -0.15
CA PRO A 168 3.57 -18.08 0.12
C PRO A 168 4.56 -17.49 -0.89
N TYR A 169 5.83 -17.65 -0.56
CA TYR A 169 6.99 -17.31 -1.38
C TYR A 169 6.84 -17.78 -2.84
N GLY A 170 7.25 -16.93 -3.78
CA GLY A 170 7.17 -17.19 -5.22
C GLY A 170 5.76 -17.14 -5.83
N SER A 171 4.70 -16.91 -5.03
CA SER A 171 3.37 -16.62 -5.58
C SER A 171 3.39 -15.38 -6.48
N GLU A 172 2.51 -15.33 -7.49
CA GLU A 172 2.42 -14.26 -8.51
C GLU A 172 2.51 -12.85 -7.91
N SER A 173 1.99 -12.72 -6.70
CA SER A 173 1.72 -11.45 -6.06
C SER A 173 2.57 -11.23 -4.80
N TYR A 174 3.21 -12.25 -4.23
CA TYR A 174 4.48 -12.02 -3.53
C TYR A 174 5.46 -11.29 -4.47
N ASN A 175 5.53 -11.70 -5.76
CA ASN A 175 6.32 -11.00 -6.77
C ASN A 175 5.77 -9.57 -7.07
N TRP A 176 4.45 -9.35 -6.98
CA TRP A 176 3.85 -8.00 -7.02
C TRP A 176 4.32 -7.13 -5.85
N ALA A 177 4.41 -7.69 -4.64
CA ALA A 177 4.92 -7.00 -3.45
C ALA A 177 6.36 -6.55 -3.66
N MET A 178 7.21 -7.45 -4.14
CA MET A 178 8.60 -7.14 -4.45
C MET A 178 8.71 -6.07 -5.52
N ARG A 179 7.87 -6.11 -6.57
CA ARG A 179 7.81 -5.06 -7.59
C ARG A 179 7.30 -3.71 -7.06
N PHE A 180 6.37 -3.70 -6.10
CA PHE A 180 5.94 -2.48 -5.44
C PHE A 180 7.06 -1.86 -4.60
N GLY A 181 7.78 -2.69 -3.83
CA GLY A 181 8.99 -2.28 -3.10
C GLY A 181 10.09 -1.74 -4.02
N GLU A 182 10.31 -2.39 -5.16
CA GLU A 182 11.26 -1.93 -6.20
C GLU A 182 10.87 -0.55 -6.76
N LEU A 183 9.61 -0.38 -7.19
CA LEU A 183 9.10 0.90 -7.71
C LEU A 183 9.16 2.04 -6.67
N TYR A 184 9.02 1.71 -5.38
CA TYR A 184 9.18 2.68 -4.30
C TYR A 184 10.65 3.05 -4.07
N LEU A 185 11.58 2.09 -4.06
CA LEU A 185 13.01 2.37 -3.93
C LEU A 185 13.56 3.14 -5.14
N ASP A 186 13.09 2.84 -6.35
CA ASP A 186 13.33 3.62 -7.59
C ASP A 186 12.92 5.09 -7.41
N ALA A 187 11.74 5.33 -6.83
CA ALA A 187 11.26 6.67 -6.51
C ALA A 187 12.12 7.38 -5.45
N VAL A 188 12.54 6.68 -4.40
CA VAL A 188 13.42 7.23 -3.35
C VAL A 188 14.83 7.52 -3.88
N GLN A 189 15.35 6.71 -4.80
CA GLN A 189 16.61 6.98 -5.48
C GLN A 189 16.51 8.22 -6.37
N ALA A 190 15.52 8.26 -7.27
CA ALA A 190 15.29 9.41 -8.15
C ALA A 190 15.06 10.72 -7.37
N ALA A 191 14.39 10.66 -6.21
CA ALA A 191 14.22 11.80 -5.31
C ALA A 191 15.53 12.30 -4.68
N ARG A 192 16.53 11.44 -4.48
CA ARG A 192 17.84 11.81 -3.93
C ARG A 192 18.78 12.34 -5.01
N GLU A 193 18.70 11.80 -6.23
CA GLU A 193 19.51 12.21 -7.38
C GLU A 193 18.98 13.49 -8.05
N ALA A 194 17.65 13.64 -8.16
CA ALA A 194 16.97 14.75 -8.83
C ALA A 194 15.72 15.24 -8.03
N PRO A 195 15.88 15.81 -6.82
CA PRO A 195 14.77 16.21 -5.96
C PRO A 195 13.86 17.29 -6.58
N VAL A 196 12.62 16.91 -6.89
CA VAL A 196 11.56 17.81 -7.39
C VAL A 196 10.88 18.51 -6.22
N ARG A 197 11.23 19.78 -6.00
CA ARG A 197 10.56 20.63 -5.01
C ARG A 197 9.24 21.16 -5.55
N ARG A 198 8.16 20.92 -4.81
CA ARG A 198 6.80 21.36 -5.16
C ARG A 198 6.25 22.29 -4.06
N PRO A 199 5.47 23.33 -4.40
CA PRO A 199 4.73 24.10 -3.41
C PRO A 199 3.62 23.24 -2.80
N GLY A 200 3.04 23.70 -1.68
CA GLY A 200 1.79 23.14 -1.17
C GLY A 200 0.64 23.36 -2.17
N PRO A 201 -0.40 22.50 -2.18
CA PRO A 201 -1.50 22.58 -3.13
C PRO A 201 -2.20 23.94 -3.15
N SER A 202 -2.37 24.49 -4.36
CA SER A 202 -2.96 25.81 -4.59
C SER A 202 -4.46 25.72 -4.91
N ALA A 203 -5.12 26.88 -4.95
CA ALA A 203 -6.51 26.98 -5.43
C ALA A 203 -6.71 26.54 -6.89
N PHE A 204 -5.65 26.47 -7.70
CA PHE A 204 -5.71 25.87 -9.04
C PHE A 204 -5.75 24.34 -8.96
N ASP A 205 -4.88 23.74 -8.15
CA ASP A 205 -4.80 22.29 -7.96
C ASP A 205 -6.09 21.74 -7.32
N LYS A 206 -6.63 22.44 -6.31
CA LYS A 206 -7.95 22.16 -5.72
C LYS A 206 -9.06 22.14 -6.78
N ARG A 207 -9.16 23.20 -7.61
CA ARG A 207 -10.21 23.30 -8.64
C ARG A 207 -10.13 22.20 -9.68
N TRP A 208 -8.93 21.75 -10.06
CA TRP A 208 -8.77 20.58 -10.92
C TRP A 208 -9.28 19.30 -10.25
N LEU A 209 -8.97 19.07 -8.97
CA LEU A 209 -9.52 17.93 -8.21
C LEU A 209 -11.05 18.01 -8.08
N GLN A 210 -11.60 19.15 -7.70
CA GLN A 210 -13.06 19.38 -7.61
C GLN A 210 -13.75 19.09 -8.95
N GLN A 211 -13.26 19.67 -10.06
CA GLN A 211 -13.84 19.46 -11.39
C GLN A 211 -13.72 18.00 -11.86
N THR A 212 -12.59 17.35 -11.60
CA THR A 212 -12.37 15.94 -11.96
C THR A 212 -13.22 15.01 -11.09
N GLY A 213 -13.42 15.32 -9.80
CA GLY A 213 -14.30 14.59 -8.88
C GLY A 213 -15.79 14.75 -9.24
N LEU A 214 -16.21 15.94 -9.66
CA LEU A 214 -17.57 16.18 -10.19
C LEU A 214 -17.79 15.45 -11.53
N ALA A 215 -16.79 15.44 -12.41
CA ALA A 215 -16.83 14.64 -13.64
C ALA A 215 -16.88 13.13 -13.34
N LEU A 216 -16.16 12.67 -12.31
CA LEU A 216 -16.21 11.27 -11.86
C LEU A 216 -17.61 10.92 -11.32
N GLY A 217 -18.12 11.66 -10.33
CA GLY A 217 -19.41 11.39 -9.68
C GLY A 217 -20.64 11.57 -10.59
N SER A 218 -20.49 12.24 -11.74
CA SER A 218 -21.54 12.31 -12.78
C SER A 218 -21.45 11.20 -13.82
N ASN A 219 -20.29 10.53 -13.96
CA ASN A 219 -20.14 9.30 -14.75
C ASN A 219 -20.42 8.04 -13.91
N ASP A 220 -20.09 8.06 -12.62
CA ASP A 220 -20.36 7.01 -11.64
C ASP A 220 -21.02 7.58 -10.38
N TRP A 221 -22.36 7.57 -10.39
CA TRP A 221 -23.19 8.05 -9.29
C TRP A 221 -23.08 7.17 -8.04
N THR A 222 -22.77 5.87 -8.20
CA THR A 222 -22.64 4.91 -7.09
C THR A 222 -21.44 5.27 -6.25
N LEU A 223 -20.29 5.45 -6.90
CA LEU A 223 -19.07 5.93 -6.25
C LEU A 223 -19.24 7.33 -5.67
N GLY A 224 -19.91 8.24 -6.39
CA GLY A 224 -20.22 9.58 -5.89
C GLY A 224 -20.97 9.55 -4.54
N LEU A 225 -21.93 8.63 -4.40
CA LEU A 225 -22.65 8.41 -3.13
C LEU A 225 -21.77 7.78 -2.05
N GLN A 226 -20.90 6.82 -2.36
CA GLN A 226 -19.98 6.22 -1.38
C GLN A 226 -19.05 7.27 -0.76
N ILE A 227 -18.43 8.12 -1.59
CA ILE A 227 -17.53 9.19 -1.12
C ILE A 227 -18.32 10.24 -0.31
N ALA A 228 -19.52 10.63 -0.77
CA ALA A 228 -20.37 11.57 -0.05
C ALA A 228 -20.84 11.03 1.32
N ALA A 229 -21.19 9.75 1.41
CA ALA A 229 -21.58 9.10 2.67
C ALA A 229 -20.40 9.05 3.67
N PHE A 230 -19.20 8.72 3.18
CA PHE A 230 -17.99 8.72 4.01
C PHE A 230 -17.63 10.13 4.53
N SER A 231 -17.65 11.15 3.65
CA SER A 231 -17.43 12.55 4.03
C SER A 231 -18.46 13.04 5.05
N GLN A 232 -19.75 12.73 4.85
CA GLN A 232 -20.80 13.10 5.80
C GLN A 232 -20.66 12.42 7.16
N ALA A 233 -20.19 11.17 7.21
CA ALA A 233 -20.00 10.43 8.46
C ALA A 233 -18.78 10.92 9.28
N GLU A 234 -17.85 11.66 8.67
CA GLU A 234 -16.69 12.23 9.37
C GLU A 234 -17.16 13.15 10.51
N GLY A 235 -16.71 12.84 11.74
CA GLY A 235 -17.06 13.60 12.94
C GLY A 235 -18.45 13.31 13.54
N GLN A 236 -19.35 12.58 12.87
CA GLN A 236 -20.69 12.29 13.42
C GLN A 236 -20.71 11.22 14.51
N GLY A 237 -19.81 10.22 14.43
CA GLY A 237 -19.70 9.17 15.44
C GLY A 237 -19.15 7.85 14.89
N TYR A 238 -18.75 6.95 15.80
CA TYR A 238 -18.18 5.65 15.43
C TYR A 238 -19.18 4.78 14.64
N ALA A 239 -20.46 4.76 15.05
CA ALA A 239 -21.49 3.97 14.39
C ALA A 239 -21.76 4.46 12.96
N GLN A 240 -21.88 5.78 12.77
CA GLN A 240 -22.07 6.42 11.47
C GLN A 240 -20.88 6.16 10.54
N MET A 241 -19.65 6.21 11.05
CA MET A 241 -18.46 5.92 10.26
C MET A 241 -18.35 4.43 9.90
N GLN A 242 -18.77 3.52 10.81
CA GLN A 242 -18.85 2.09 10.53
C GLN A 242 -19.94 1.75 9.49
N GLU A 243 -21.09 2.43 9.55
CA GLU A 243 -22.15 2.33 8.54
C GLU A 243 -21.67 2.84 7.18
N ALA A 244 -21.02 4.00 7.11
CA ALA A 244 -20.44 4.50 5.87
C ALA A 244 -19.37 3.56 5.29
N ILE A 245 -18.46 3.03 6.11
CA ILE A 245 -17.48 2.02 5.70
C ILE A 245 -18.15 0.75 5.16
N SER A 246 -19.34 0.39 5.66
CA SER A 246 -20.06 -0.80 5.19
C SER A 246 -20.60 -0.71 3.76
N GLY A 247 -20.76 0.51 3.22
CA GLY A 247 -21.20 0.75 1.85
C GLY A 247 -20.07 0.94 0.82
N ILE A 248 -18.79 0.90 1.22
CA ILE A 248 -17.66 1.18 0.32
C ILE A 248 -17.19 -0.09 -0.41
N ASP A 249 -17.14 -0.02 -1.74
CA ASP A 249 -16.27 -0.90 -2.55
C ASP A 249 -14.90 -0.20 -2.72
N VAL A 250 -13.89 -0.75 -2.05
CA VAL A 250 -12.55 -0.16 -2.01
C VAL A 250 -11.76 -0.43 -3.30
N CYS A 251 -12.14 -1.46 -4.07
CA CYS A 251 -11.57 -1.72 -5.39
C CYS A 251 -12.06 -0.68 -6.40
N GLU A 252 -13.34 -0.35 -6.39
CA GLU A 252 -13.91 0.72 -7.24
C GLU A 252 -13.38 2.09 -6.84
N LEU A 253 -13.37 2.42 -5.54
CA LEU A 253 -12.81 3.67 -5.03
C LEU A 253 -11.33 3.84 -5.41
N GLY A 254 -10.51 2.80 -5.26
CA GLY A 254 -9.08 2.86 -5.60
C GLY A 254 -8.81 2.90 -7.12
N LEU A 255 -9.60 2.17 -7.93
CA LEU A 255 -9.52 2.26 -9.40
C LEU A 255 -9.92 3.64 -9.90
N ALA A 256 -10.97 4.22 -9.31
CA ALA A 256 -11.42 5.55 -9.65
C ALA A 256 -10.42 6.63 -9.21
N ALA A 257 -9.76 6.48 -8.06
CA ALA A 257 -8.64 7.34 -7.67
C ALA A 257 -7.47 7.28 -8.67
N ALA A 258 -7.17 6.09 -9.22
CA ALA A 258 -6.17 5.94 -10.28
C ALA A 258 -6.63 6.57 -11.62
N GLN A 259 -7.91 6.47 -11.96
CA GLN A 259 -8.50 7.14 -13.14
C GLN A 259 -8.49 8.67 -13.01
N VAL A 260 -8.92 9.20 -11.86
CA VAL A 260 -8.82 10.62 -11.50
C VAL A 260 -7.37 11.06 -11.67
N SER A 261 -6.42 10.35 -11.04
CA SER A 261 -4.99 10.62 -11.19
C SER A 261 -4.60 10.74 -12.66
N GLY A 262 -4.83 9.72 -13.48
CA GLY A 262 -4.43 9.72 -14.90
C GLY A 262 -5.04 10.84 -15.75
N SER A 263 -6.15 11.45 -15.31
CA SER A 263 -6.79 12.58 -16.00
C SER A 263 -6.29 13.97 -15.57
N LEU A 264 -5.60 14.08 -14.43
CA LEU A 264 -5.09 15.36 -13.93
C LEU A 264 -3.79 15.79 -14.64
N PRO A 265 -3.56 17.11 -14.83
CA PRO A 265 -2.28 17.62 -15.29
C PRO A 265 -1.11 17.15 -14.41
N GLU A 266 0.06 16.88 -15.00
CA GLU A 266 1.21 16.31 -14.29
C GLU A 266 1.64 17.14 -13.06
N GLN A 267 1.63 18.47 -13.19
CA GLN A 267 1.89 19.38 -12.07
C GLN A 267 0.96 19.11 -10.88
N VAL A 268 -0.35 18.94 -11.15
CA VAL A 268 -1.37 18.65 -10.13
C VAL A 268 -1.13 17.26 -9.54
N ARG A 269 -0.90 16.22 -10.37
CA ARG A 269 -0.57 14.86 -9.87
C ARG A 269 0.64 14.87 -8.94
N GLY A 270 1.71 15.55 -9.33
CA GLY A 270 2.94 15.65 -8.55
C GLY A 270 2.72 16.37 -7.21
N VAL A 271 1.96 17.46 -7.22
CA VAL A 271 1.62 18.25 -6.02
C VAL A 271 0.76 17.42 -5.06
N ILE A 272 -0.28 16.75 -5.56
CA ILE A 272 -1.24 16.01 -4.74
C ILE A 272 -0.65 14.69 -4.21
N TRP A 273 0.00 13.88 -5.04
CA TRP A 273 0.61 12.63 -4.58
C TRP A 273 1.89 12.85 -3.76
N GLY A 274 2.64 13.92 -4.03
CA GLY A 274 3.70 14.39 -3.14
C GLY A 274 3.18 14.83 -1.78
N ASP A 275 1.93 15.32 -1.68
CA ASP A 275 1.33 15.63 -0.39
C ASP A 275 0.79 14.40 0.35
N LEU A 276 0.08 13.51 -0.37
CA LEU A 276 -0.65 12.39 0.22
C LEU A 276 0.16 11.10 0.44
N LEU A 277 0.96 10.64 -0.53
CA LEU A 277 1.63 9.33 -0.45
C LEU A 277 2.65 9.22 0.70
N PRO A 278 3.51 10.24 0.97
CA PRO A 278 4.39 10.23 2.14
C PRO A 278 3.66 10.08 3.47
N GLU A 279 2.56 10.83 3.63
CA GLU A 279 1.76 10.86 4.86
C GLU A 279 0.98 9.57 5.04
N LEU A 280 0.54 8.95 3.94
CA LEU A 280 0.06 7.58 3.91
C LEU A 280 1.14 6.61 4.39
N PHE A 281 2.34 6.61 3.79
CA PHE A 281 3.43 5.69 4.16
C PHE A 281 3.87 5.84 5.64
N HIS A 282 3.73 7.03 6.21
CA HIS A 282 3.99 7.29 7.63
C HIS A 282 2.79 6.96 8.56
N GLY A 283 1.65 6.54 8.01
CA GLY A 283 0.43 6.21 8.76
C GLY A 283 -0.38 7.41 9.25
N ASN A 284 -0.09 8.63 8.76
CA ASN A 284 -0.71 9.90 9.14
C ASN A 284 -2.13 10.08 8.54
N THR A 285 -2.99 9.12 8.90
CA THR A 285 -4.42 9.03 8.53
C THR A 285 -5.16 10.36 8.67
N PRO A 286 -5.11 11.05 9.82
CA PRO A 286 -6.00 12.19 10.06
C PRO A 286 -5.64 13.37 9.16
N TYR A 287 -4.35 13.51 8.84
CA TYR A 287 -3.90 14.46 7.82
C TYR A 287 -4.45 14.06 6.45
N VAL A 288 -4.23 12.83 5.98
CA VAL A 288 -4.67 12.38 4.64
C VAL A 288 -6.17 12.54 4.44
N LEU A 289 -7.01 12.13 5.41
CA LEU A 289 -8.46 12.31 5.34
C LEU A 289 -8.83 13.80 5.30
N TRP A 290 -8.23 14.62 6.17
CA TRP A 290 -8.42 16.07 6.15
C TRP A 290 -8.01 16.71 4.82
N ARG A 291 -6.89 16.29 4.20
CA ARG A 291 -6.45 16.77 2.88
C ARG A 291 -7.46 16.39 1.79
N VAL A 292 -7.94 15.14 1.78
CA VAL A 292 -8.96 14.68 0.83
C VAL A 292 -10.25 15.50 0.98
N ASN A 293 -10.68 15.78 2.21
CA ASN A 293 -11.84 16.63 2.48
C ASN A 293 -11.61 18.09 2.02
N ASP A 294 -10.44 18.66 2.31
CA ASP A 294 -9.98 19.99 1.85
C ASP A 294 -9.86 20.10 0.32
N TYR A 295 -9.64 18.99 -0.39
CA TYR A 295 -9.59 18.98 -1.86
C TYR A 295 -10.97 18.89 -2.52
N PHE A 296 -11.89 18.08 -1.99
CA PHE A 296 -13.14 17.74 -2.68
C PHE A 296 -14.39 18.48 -2.18
N PHE A 297 -14.42 18.93 -0.92
CA PHE A 297 -15.67 19.37 -0.28
C PHE A 297 -15.63 20.74 0.43
N LEU A 298 -14.46 21.37 0.56
CA LEU A 298 -14.30 22.64 1.30
C LEU A 298 -13.86 23.82 0.41
N ASP A 299 -14.83 24.68 0.08
CA ASP A 299 -14.71 26.11 -0.25
C ASP A 299 -16.01 26.83 0.18
#